data_AF-A0A497J9W9-F1
#
_entry.id   AF-A0A497J9W9-F1
#
_cell.length_a   1.000
_cell.length_b   1.000
_cell.length_c   1.000
_cell.angle_alpha   90.00
_cell.angle_beta   90.00
_cell.angle_gamma   90.00
#
_symmetry.space_group_name_H-M   'P 1'
#
loop_
_entity.id
_entity.type
_entity.pdbx_description
1 polymer ?
#
loop_
_entity_poly.entity_id
_entity_poly.type
_entity_poly.pdbx_seq_one_letter_code
_entity_poly.pdbx_strand_id
1 'polypeptide(L)'
;MLICSEHLAVTQYPIGHITEPKDFVLRNRTMTLISNASIIVEAGKTSGAISQGWESLRLGRQLCLWQALLKKNLEWPRKMLDYGAHVLRTPADIERIIDEFIPSVEGAVQIREVEGLESPSVS
;
A
#
# COMPACT_ATOMS: atom_id res chain seq x y z
N MET A 1 -19.25 11.12 -6.96
CA MET A 1 -18.22 10.05 -6.90
C MET A 1 -18.13 9.59 -5.45
N LEU A 2 -18.57 8.36 -5.13
CA LEU A 2 -18.77 7.86 -3.75
C LEU A 2 -17.51 7.93 -2.86
N ILE A 3 -16.33 7.70 -3.43
CA ILE A 3 -15.06 7.73 -2.67
C ILE A 3 -14.77 9.13 -2.11
N CYS A 4 -15.07 10.20 -2.83
CA CYS A 4 -14.78 11.55 -2.34
C CYS A 4 -15.83 12.07 -1.34
N SER A 5 -17.04 11.49 -1.32
CA SER A 5 -18.10 11.93 -0.41
C SER A 5 -18.07 11.23 0.95
N GLU A 6 -17.66 9.96 0.97
CA GLU A 6 -17.76 9.11 2.18
C GLU A 6 -16.41 8.52 2.62
N HIS A 7 -15.36 8.70 1.81
CA HIS A 7 -14.02 8.18 2.07
C HIS A 7 -12.95 9.24 1.76
N LEU A 8 -11.72 8.79 1.52
CA LEU A 8 -10.58 9.64 1.24
C LEU A 8 -9.98 9.32 -0.12
N ALA A 9 -9.88 10.33 -0.97
CA ALA A 9 -9.07 10.29 -2.18
C ALA A 9 -7.82 11.14 -1.95
N VAL A 10 -6.64 10.52 -2.03
CA VAL A 10 -5.35 11.20 -1.83
C VAL A 10 -4.61 11.30 -3.16
N THR A 11 -3.99 12.45 -3.40
CA THR A 11 -3.07 12.67 -4.52
C THR A 11 -1.80 13.37 -4.03
N GLN A 12 -0.66 12.99 -4.61
CA GLN A 12 0.63 13.68 -4.42
C GLN A 12 0.86 14.80 -5.46
N TYR A 13 -0.06 14.96 -6.40
CA TYR A 13 0.07 15.87 -7.55
C TYR A 13 -0.73 17.16 -7.32
N PRO A 14 -0.25 18.30 -7.84
CA PRO A 14 -0.98 19.56 -7.76
C PRO A 14 -2.27 19.52 -8.60
N ILE A 15 -3.18 20.43 -8.28
CA ILE A 15 -4.43 20.61 -9.05
C ILE A 15 -4.08 20.95 -10.50
N GLY A 16 -4.73 20.27 -11.45
CA GLY A 16 -4.52 20.46 -12.88
C GLY A 16 -3.36 19.67 -13.49
N HIS A 17 -2.66 18.85 -12.69
CA HIS A 17 -1.62 17.94 -13.21
C HIS A 17 -2.20 16.95 -14.24
N ILE A 18 -1.53 16.80 -15.38
CA ILE A 18 -1.93 15.87 -16.44
C ILE A 18 -1.24 14.53 -16.18
N THR A 19 -2.04 13.46 -16.06
CA THR A 19 -1.53 12.11 -15.78
C THR A 19 -0.66 11.57 -16.91
N GLU A 20 0.56 11.14 -16.55
CA GLU A 20 1.52 10.45 -17.41
C GLU A 20 1.75 9.00 -16.95
N PRO A 21 2.29 8.11 -17.81
CA PRO A 21 2.58 6.72 -17.43
C PRO A 21 3.46 6.56 -16.18
N LYS A 22 4.43 7.47 -15.96
CA LYS A 22 5.30 7.45 -14.77
C LYS A 22 4.53 7.69 -13.47
N ASP A 23 3.40 8.39 -13.54
CA ASP A 23 2.62 8.80 -12.38
C ASP A 23 1.93 7.60 -11.72
N PHE A 24 1.68 6.53 -12.48
CA PHE A 24 1.17 5.28 -11.93
C PHE A 24 2.18 4.59 -11.03
N VAL A 25 3.46 4.60 -11.39
CA VAL A 25 4.54 4.03 -10.56
C VAL A 25 4.69 4.85 -9.27
N LEU A 26 4.69 6.18 -9.39
CA LEU A 26 4.79 7.09 -8.25
C LEU A 26 3.57 6.99 -7.32
N ARG A 27 2.36 6.90 -7.86
CA ARG A 27 1.15 6.71 -7.05
C ARG A 27 1.15 5.36 -6.34
N ASN A 28 1.60 4.29 -6.98
CA ASN A 28 1.74 2.97 -6.34
C ASN A 28 2.73 3.02 -5.17
N ARG A 29 3.84 3.77 -5.32
CA ARG A 29 4.77 4.03 -4.22
C ARG A 29 4.10 4.79 -3.08
N THR A 30 3.29 5.82 -3.39
CA THR A 30 2.50 6.53 -2.37
C THR A 30 1.54 5.60 -1.65
N MET A 31 0.85 4.70 -2.36
CA MET A 31 0.00 3.68 -1.74
C MET A 31 0.79 2.79 -0.75
N THR A 32 1.98 2.33 -1.13
CA THR A 32 2.84 1.56 -0.23
C THR A 32 3.28 2.37 1.00
N LEU A 33 3.64 3.64 0.82
CA LEU A 33 4.14 4.48 1.91
C LEU A 33 3.10 4.68 3.02
N ILE A 34 1.85 4.91 2.63
CA ILE A 34 0.73 5.16 3.55
C ILE A 34 0.07 3.88 4.08
N SER A 35 0.48 2.71 3.60
CA SER A 35 -0.06 1.41 4.05
C SER A 35 0.89 0.71 5.02
N ASN A 36 0.34 0.07 6.05
CA ASN A 36 1.12 -0.83 6.91
C ASN A 36 1.50 -2.14 6.19
N ALA A 37 0.60 -2.63 5.33
CA ALA A 37 0.75 -3.86 4.56
C ALA A 37 0.15 -3.71 3.16
N SER A 38 0.63 -4.51 2.21
CA SER A 38 0.07 -4.65 0.86
C SER A 38 -0.23 -6.11 0.54
N ILE A 39 -1.39 -6.39 -0.05
CA ILE A 39 -1.80 -7.73 -0.48
C ILE A 39 -1.92 -7.75 -2.01
N ILE A 40 -1.15 -8.59 -2.69
CA ILE A 40 -1.33 -8.85 -4.11
C ILE A 40 -2.19 -10.10 -4.25
N VAL A 41 -3.42 -9.94 -4.73
CA VAL A 41 -4.37 -11.05 -4.92
C VAL A 41 -4.17 -11.70 -6.30
N GLU A 42 -4.10 -10.87 -7.34
CA GLU A 42 -3.94 -11.30 -8.72
C GLU A 42 -3.04 -10.36 -9.51
N ALA A 43 -2.11 -10.92 -10.28
CA ALA A 43 -1.23 -10.19 -11.19
C ALA A 43 -0.67 -11.13 -12.28
N GLY A 44 -0.35 -10.56 -13.44
CA GLY A 44 0.31 -11.24 -14.56
C GLY A 44 1.83 -11.00 -14.57
N LYS A 45 2.48 -11.29 -15.71
CA LYS A 45 3.93 -11.07 -15.90
C LYS A 45 4.33 -9.58 -15.94
N THR A 46 3.44 -8.72 -16.45
CA THR A 46 3.67 -7.28 -16.65
C THR A 46 2.61 -6.46 -15.89
N SER A 47 2.51 -6.66 -14.58
CA SER A 47 1.55 -5.95 -13.73
C SER A 47 2.22 -4.81 -12.97
N GLY A 48 1.52 -3.66 -12.86
CA GLY A 48 1.93 -2.56 -11.98
C GLY A 48 2.01 -2.95 -10.49
N ALA A 49 1.31 -4.01 -10.09
CA ALA A 49 1.38 -4.56 -8.74
C ALA A 49 2.77 -5.13 -8.40
N ILE A 50 3.55 -5.57 -9.41
CA ILE A 50 4.92 -6.06 -9.21
C ILE A 50 5.80 -4.92 -8.68
N SER A 51 5.68 -3.72 -9.26
CA SER A 51 6.42 -2.55 -8.80
C SER A 51 6.05 -2.17 -7.36
N GLN A 52 4.76 -2.25 -7.01
CA GLN A 52 4.29 -1.95 -5.66
C GLN A 52 4.77 -3.00 -4.64
N GLY A 53 4.78 -4.28 -5.02
CA GLY A 53 5.30 -5.35 -4.18
C GLY A 53 6.78 -5.15 -3.85
N TRP A 54 7.62 -4.88 -4.87
CA TRP A 54 9.03 -4.60 -4.64
C TRP A 54 9.26 -3.35 -3.79
N GLU A 55 8.47 -2.31 -4.01
CA GLU A 55 8.55 -1.10 -3.19
C GLU A 55 8.16 -1.38 -1.73
N SER A 56 7.20 -2.27 -1.49
CA SER A 56 6.80 -2.68 -0.14
C SER A 56 7.96 -3.39 0.57
N LEU A 57 8.59 -4.36 -0.08
CA LEU A 57 9.76 -5.05 0.45
C LEU A 57 10.93 -4.08 0.68
N ARG A 58 11.20 -3.18 -0.28
CA ARG A 58 12.28 -2.19 -0.19
C ARG A 58 12.10 -1.23 0.99
N LEU A 59 10.86 -0.88 1.32
CA LEU A 59 10.51 0.01 2.44
C LEU A 59 10.32 -0.73 3.77
N GLY A 60 10.52 -2.05 3.81
CA GLY A 60 10.28 -2.86 5.00
C GLY A 60 8.80 -2.93 5.41
N ARG A 61 7.88 -2.72 4.47
CA ARG A 61 6.43 -2.89 4.68
C ARG A 61 6.03 -4.34 4.44
N GLN A 62 5.00 -4.77 5.14
CA GLN A 62 4.51 -6.14 5.02
C GLN A 62 3.93 -6.38 3.62
N LEU A 63 4.46 -7.38 2.91
CA LEU A 63 3.95 -7.81 1.61
C LEU A 63 3.36 -9.20 1.73
N CYS A 64 2.11 -9.34 1.29
CA CYS A 64 1.38 -10.58 1.27
C CYS A 64 1.00 -10.96 -0.15
N LEU A 65 1.18 -12.23 -0.50
CA LEU A 65 0.82 -12.81 -1.79
C LEU A 65 -0.29 -13.83 -1.60
N TRP A 66 -1.38 -13.68 -2.33
CA TRP A 66 -2.43 -14.68 -2.34
C TRP A 66 -1.94 -15.97 -2.99
N GLN A 67 -2.26 -17.12 -2.40
CA GLN A 67 -1.75 -18.44 -2.80
C GLN A 67 -1.96 -18.77 -4.29
N ALA A 68 -2.99 -18.20 -4.93
CA ALA A 68 -3.27 -18.42 -6.34
C ALA A 68 -2.14 -17.91 -7.26
N LEU A 69 -1.38 -16.89 -6.83
CA LEU A 69 -0.21 -16.39 -7.57
C LEU A 69 0.90 -17.42 -7.69
N LEU A 70 1.09 -18.24 -6.65
CA LEU A 70 2.14 -19.26 -6.61
C LEU A 70 1.82 -20.47 -7.50
N LYS A 71 0.54 -20.67 -7.82
CA LYS A 71 0.09 -21.69 -8.77
C LYS A 71 0.28 -21.27 -10.22
N LYS A 72 0.55 -19.98 -10.48
CA LYS A 72 0.86 -19.47 -11.81
C LYS A 72 2.34 -19.69 -12.12
N ASN A 73 2.67 -19.91 -13.40
CA ASN A 73 4.06 -20.00 -13.86
C ASN A 73 4.71 -18.60 -13.95
N LEU A 74 4.86 -17.94 -12.79
CA LEU A 74 5.43 -16.62 -12.60
C LEU A 74 6.65 -16.73 -11.69
N GLU A 75 7.75 -16.07 -12.04
CA GLU A 75 8.98 -16.09 -11.23
C GLU A 75 8.93 -15.12 -10.06
N TRP A 76 8.36 -13.93 -10.27
CA TRP A 76 8.38 -12.84 -9.31
C TRP A 76 7.72 -13.17 -7.95
N PRO A 77 6.64 -13.99 -7.86
CA PRO A 77 6.07 -14.31 -6.55
C PRO A 77 7.06 -15.06 -5.68
N ARG A 78 7.76 -16.05 -6.23
CA ARG A 78 8.78 -16.82 -5.51
C ARG A 78 9.94 -15.92 -5.07
N LYS A 79 10.43 -15.06 -5.97
CA LYS A 79 11.47 -14.07 -5.63
C LYS A 79 11.02 -13.16 -4.48
N MET A 80 9.77 -12.69 -4.48
CA MET A 80 9.26 -11.85 -3.38
C MET A 80 9.17 -12.62 -2.05
N LEU A 81 8.84 -13.93 -2.07
CA LEU A 81 8.89 -14.78 -0.87
C LEU A 81 10.32 -14.90 -0.33
N ASP A 82 11.31 -15.08 -1.21
CA ASP A 82 12.73 -15.15 -0.81
C ASP A 82 13.21 -13.84 -0.14
N TYR A 83 12.55 -12.72 -0.45
CA TYR A 83 12.82 -11.41 0.13
C TYR A 83 11.92 -11.06 1.33
N GLY A 84 11.11 -12.01 1.82
CA GLY A 84 10.34 -11.86 3.05
C GLY A 84 8.85 -11.58 2.87
N ALA A 85 8.29 -11.75 1.66
CA ALA A 85 6.83 -11.72 1.51
C ALA A 85 6.16 -12.93 2.17
N HIS A 86 4.93 -12.75 2.64
CA HIS A 86 4.11 -13.78 3.26
C HIS A 86 3.10 -14.36 2.28
N VAL A 87 2.69 -15.62 2.50
CA VAL A 87 1.62 -16.26 1.72
C VAL A 87 0.31 -16.18 2.50
N LEU A 88 -0.75 -15.70 1.85
CA LEU A 88 -2.12 -15.80 2.33
C LEU A 88 -2.85 -16.91 1.59
N ARG A 89 -3.40 -17.87 2.34
CA ARG A 89 -4.16 -19.00 1.81
C ARG A 89 -5.66 -18.78 1.98
N THR A 90 -6.04 -18.13 3.07
CA THR A 90 -7.40 -17.80 3.45
C THR A 90 -7.49 -16.36 3.95
N PRO A 91 -8.69 -15.75 3.98
CA PRO A 91 -8.84 -14.42 4.56
C PRO A 91 -8.46 -14.34 6.05
N ALA A 92 -8.61 -15.44 6.81
CA ALA A 92 -8.23 -15.51 8.22
C ALA A 92 -6.71 -15.32 8.44
N ASP A 93 -5.88 -15.57 7.44
CA ASP A 93 -4.44 -15.31 7.53
C ASP A 93 -4.12 -13.81 7.68
N ILE A 94 -5.06 -12.92 7.31
CA ILE A 94 -4.90 -11.47 7.45
C ILE A 94 -4.84 -11.07 8.92
N GLU A 95 -5.72 -11.62 9.77
CA GLU A 95 -5.75 -11.33 11.21
C GLU A 95 -4.40 -11.67 11.84
N ARG A 96 -3.84 -12.84 11.50
CA ARG A 96 -2.51 -13.25 11.95
C ARG A 96 -1.41 -12.26 11.53
N ILE A 97 -1.44 -11.75 10.29
CA ILE A 97 -0.46 -10.76 9.82
C ILE A 97 -0.60 -9.44 10.58
N ILE A 98 -1.84 -9.01 10.84
CA ILE A 98 -2.11 -7.79 11.62
C ILE A 98 -1.52 -7.96 13.01
N ASP A 99 -1.84 -9.05 13.71
CA ASP A 99 -1.41 -9.30 15.09
C ASP A 99 0.11 -9.48 15.22
N GLU A 100 0.75 -10.13 14.26
CA GLU A 100 2.20 -10.41 14.30
C GLU A 100 3.05 -9.19 13.92
N PHE A 101 2.60 -8.36 12.98
CA PHE A 101 3.49 -7.40 12.30
C PHE A 101 3.00 -5.95 12.28
N ILE A 102 1.72 -5.70 12.57
CA ILE A 102 1.19 -4.34 12.60
C ILE A 102 1.17 -3.89 14.06
N PRO A 103 2.00 -2.92 14.45
CA PRO A 103 2.04 -2.46 15.83
C PRO A 103 0.66 -1.94 16.25
N SER A 104 0.31 -2.18 17.52
CA SER A 104 -0.86 -1.56 18.14
C SER A 104 -0.79 -0.05 17.92
N VAL A 105 -1.94 0.57 17.65
CA VAL A 105 -2.07 2.03 17.49
C VAL A 105 -1.89 2.81 18.81
N GLU A 106 -1.22 2.23 19.81
CA GLU A 106 -0.88 2.89 21.06
C GLU A 106 0.06 4.07 20.77
N GLY A 107 -0.48 5.28 20.86
CA GLY A 107 0.24 6.52 20.55
C GLY A 107 -0.10 7.16 19.20
N ALA A 108 -1.06 6.63 18.44
CA ALA A 108 -1.58 7.34 17.26
C ALA A 108 -2.26 8.65 17.69
N VAL A 109 -1.72 9.77 17.23
CA VAL A 109 -2.26 11.12 17.45
C VAL A 109 -3.72 11.14 17.03
N GLN A 110 -4.60 11.53 17.94
CA GLN A 110 -6.00 11.74 17.60
C GLN A 110 -6.05 12.92 16.62
N ILE A 111 -6.59 12.70 15.42
CA ILE A 111 -6.64 13.72 14.34
C ILE A 111 -7.31 15.03 14.81
N ARG A 112 -8.11 14.98 15.89
CA ARG A 112 -8.72 16.15 16.55
C ARG A 112 -7.72 17.15 17.15
N GLU A 113 -6.45 16.81 17.37
CA GLU A 113 -5.44 17.76 17.86
C GLU A 113 -4.79 18.61 16.76
N VAL A 114 -4.99 18.29 15.47
CA VAL A 114 -4.34 19.00 14.35
C VAL A 114 -5.14 20.23 13.89
N GLU A 115 -6.39 20.40 14.35
CA GLU A 115 -7.22 21.57 14.02
C GLU A 115 -6.78 22.88 14.70
N GLY A 116 -5.76 22.84 15.57
CA GLY A 116 -5.24 24.01 16.29
C GLY A 116 -4.06 24.74 15.64
N LEU A 117 -3.55 24.28 14.49
CA LEU A 117 -2.50 24.99 13.76
C LEU A 117 -3.15 25.92 12.72
N GLU A 118 -3.46 27.14 13.16
CA GLU A 118 -3.82 28.24 12.28
C GLU A 118 -2.81 28.34 11.13
N SER A 119 -3.32 28.40 9.89
CA SER A 119 -2.55 28.75 8.71
C SER A 119 -1.76 30.04 8.97
N PRO A 120 -0.46 30.13 8.60
CA PRO A 120 0.27 31.39 8.72
C PRO A 120 -0.49 32.46 7.95
N SER A 121 -0.74 33.59 8.61
CA SER A 121 -1.30 34.77 7.98
C SER A 121 -0.36 35.20 6.84
N VAL A 122 -0.84 35.06 5.60
CA VAL A 122 -0.16 35.61 4.45
C VAL A 122 -0.36 37.12 4.51
N SER A 123 0.70 37.84 4.85
CA SER A 123 0.79 39.31 4.73
C SER A 123 1.27 39.70 3.34
#